data_AF-A0A4W4DQ06-F1
#
_entry.id   AF-A0A4W4DQ06-F1
#
_cell.length_a   1.000
_cell.length_b   1.000
_cell.length_c   1.000
_cell.angle_alpha   90.00
_cell.angle_beta   90.00
_cell.angle_gamma   90.00
#
_symmetry.space_group_name_H-M   'P 1'
#
loop_
_entity.id
_entity.type
_entity.pdbx_description
1 polymer ?
#
loop_
_entity_poly.entity_id
_entity_poly.type
_entity_poly.pdbx_seq_one_letter_code
_entity_poly.pdbx_strand_id
1 'polypeptide(L)'
;LVLSLTCRGMVDPPEELLEISELQKLNLHKQIAHIPVCIYTMKSLAFLDMACNRLENITEKIQALADLKIPIMEGNYIHSLPRMFGCLTELELLNVDYNEIQNITAEMHQLTSLGKLACHPLDKGLHIMYNPLSKPIKEVLDGGLQGLYNYLKAN
;
A
#
# COMPACT_ATOMS: atom_id res chain seq x y z
N LEU A 1 14.11 3.36 14.29
CA LEU A 1 13.71 2.16 15.06
C LEU A 1 12.99 1.19 14.12
N VAL A 2 13.30 -0.10 14.16
CA VAL A 2 12.59 -1.15 13.40
C VAL A 2 11.85 -2.00 14.41
N LEU A 3 10.53 -2.14 14.25
CA LEU A 3 9.72 -2.99 15.12
C LEU A 3 9.06 -4.08 14.29
N SER A 4 9.19 -5.34 14.73
CA SER A 4 8.45 -6.46 14.17
C SER A 4 7.51 -6.99 15.25
N LEU A 5 6.21 -6.88 15.01
CA LEU A 5 5.20 -7.39 15.92
C LEU A 5 4.58 -8.65 15.33
N THR A 6 4.40 -9.65 16.18
CA THR A 6 3.65 -10.84 15.81
C THR A 6 2.30 -10.82 16.50
N CYS A 7 1.30 -10.21 15.87
CA CYS A 7 -0.05 -10.16 16.41
C CYS A 7 -0.80 -11.46 16.07
N ARG A 8 -0.84 -12.43 17.00
CA ARG A 8 -1.79 -13.55 16.87
C ARG A 8 -3.10 -13.14 17.52
N GLY A 9 -4.13 -12.86 16.72
CA GLY A 9 -5.49 -12.63 17.21
C GLY A 9 -5.71 -11.35 18.03
N MET A 10 -4.78 -10.40 17.98
CA MET A 10 -4.98 -9.08 18.57
C MET A 10 -5.77 -8.22 17.60
N VAL A 11 -7.00 -7.87 17.98
CA VAL A 11 -7.84 -6.93 17.22
C VAL A 11 -7.24 -5.53 17.27
N ASP A 12 -6.55 -5.19 18.38
CA ASP A 12 -5.81 -3.94 18.52
C ASP A 12 -4.42 -4.18 19.15
N PRO A 13 -3.36 -3.59 18.57
CA PRO A 13 -2.02 -3.56 19.16
C PRO A 13 -2.00 -2.86 20.53
N PRO A 14 -1.05 -3.19 21.43
CA PRO A 14 -1.00 -2.59 22.76
C PRO A 14 -0.91 -1.06 22.73
N GLU A 15 -1.42 -0.40 23.78
CA GLU A 15 -1.29 1.05 23.98
C GLU A 15 0.18 1.52 23.92
N GLU A 16 1.14 0.64 24.24
CA GLU A 16 2.57 0.93 24.16
C GLU A 16 3.06 1.29 22.74
N LEU A 17 2.31 0.95 21.68
CA LEU A 17 2.62 1.36 20.30
C LEU A 17 2.18 2.79 19.96
N LEU A 18 1.27 3.36 20.75
CA LEU A 18 0.84 4.74 20.61
C LEU A 18 1.95 5.72 21.01
N GLU A 19 2.90 5.29 21.85
CA GLU A 19 4.00 6.13 22.35
C GLU A 19 5.20 6.19 21.39
N ILE A 20 5.26 5.33 20.36
CA ILE A 20 6.41 5.26 19.44
C ILE A 20 6.15 6.11 18.19
N SER A 21 5.97 7.43 18.38
CA SER A 21 5.71 8.38 17.28
C SER A 21 6.82 8.42 16.22
N GLU A 22 8.05 8.07 16.61
CA GLU A 22 9.27 8.08 15.78
C GLU A 22 9.52 6.77 15.02
N LEU A 23 8.58 5.82 15.04
CA LEU A 23 8.77 4.54 14.36
C LEU A 23 8.78 4.74 12.84
N GLN A 24 9.92 4.47 12.21
CA GLN A 24 10.10 4.62 10.76
C GLN A 24 9.87 3.33 9.97
N LYS A 25 10.02 2.15 10.61
CA LYS A 25 9.92 0.86 9.93
C LYS A 25 9.12 -0.13 10.78
N LEU A 26 8.06 -0.67 10.20
CA LEU A 26 7.16 -1.62 10.86
C LEU A 26 6.92 -2.83 9.97
N ASN A 27 7.15 -4.02 10.53
CA ASN A 27 6.88 -5.30 9.86
C ASN A 27 5.82 -6.07 10.64
N LEU A 28 4.72 -6.41 9.98
CA LEU A 28 3.59 -7.11 10.56
C LEU A 28 3.25 -8.35 9.74
N HIS A 29 3.30 -9.50 10.38
CA HIS A 29 2.97 -10.78 9.74
C HIS A 29 2.09 -11.63 10.66
N LYS A 30 1.51 -12.70 10.09
CA LYS A 30 0.66 -13.75 10.70
C LYS A 30 -0.86 -13.49 10.61
N GLN A 31 -1.39 -13.52 9.38
CA GLN A 31 -2.84 -13.61 9.09
C GLN A 31 -3.66 -12.37 9.50
N ILE A 32 -3.07 -11.19 9.40
CA ILE A 32 -3.75 -9.93 9.74
C ILE A 32 -4.83 -9.63 8.69
N ALA A 33 -6.08 -9.45 9.13
CA ALA A 33 -7.22 -9.18 8.23
C ALA A 33 -7.43 -7.69 7.94
N HIS A 34 -7.01 -6.82 8.87
CA HIS A 34 -7.14 -5.36 8.73
C HIS A 34 -5.92 -4.66 9.31
N ILE A 35 -5.56 -3.50 8.75
CA ILE A 35 -4.53 -2.62 9.32
C ILE A 35 -5.06 -2.06 10.65
N PRO A 36 -4.42 -2.35 11.81
CA PRO A 36 -4.87 -1.84 13.09
C PRO A 36 -4.87 -0.32 13.17
N VAL A 37 -5.86 0.26 13.86
CA VAL A 37 -6.10 1.71 13.85
C VAL A 37 -4.90 2.52 14.36
N CYS A 38 -4.14 2.00 15.32
CA CYS A 38 -2.96 2.70 15.85
C CYS A 38 -1.88 2.95 14.78
N ILE A 39 -1.80 2.15 13.71
CA ILE A 39 -0.74 2.33 12.71
C ILE A 39 -0.91 3.70 12.06
N TYR A 40 -2.15 4.13 11.82
CA TYR A 40 -2.46 5.44 11.23
C TYR A 40 -2.04 6.65 12.11
N THR A 41 -1.66 6.42 13.37
CA THR A 41 -1.11 7.46 14.24
C THR A 41 0.42 7.60 14.12
N MET A 42 1.10 6.63 13.49
CA MET A 42 2.56 6.62 13.31
C MET A 42 2.99 7.54 12.15
N LYS A 43 3.06 8.85 12.41
CA LYS A 43 3.30 9.86 11.36
C LYS A 43 4.64 9.75 10.65
N SER A 44 5.68 9.31 11.38
CA SER A 44 7.03 9.15 10.84
C SER A 44 7.27 7.80 10.15
N LEU A 45 6.22 6.98 9.97
CA LEU A 45 6.36 5.65 9.38
C LEU A 45 6.69 5.76 7.90
N ALA A 46 7.91 5.36 7.53
CA ALA A 46 8.41 5.40 6.16
C ALA A 46 8.35 4.04 5.45
N PHE A 47 8.39 2.94 6.20
CA PHE A 47 8.36 1.57 5.69
C PHE A 47 7.32 0.75 6.45
N LEU A 48 6.41 0.12 5.71
CA LEU A 48 5.38 -0.76 6.25
C LEU A 48 5.35 -2.05 5.43
N ASP A 49 5.77 -3.16 6.05
CA ASP A 49 5.65 -4.49 5.46
C ASP A 49 4.50 -5.25 6.12
N MET A 50 3.50 -5.58 5.30
CA MET A 50 2.35 -6.40 5.63
C MET A 50 2.14 -7.51 4.59
N ALA A 51 3.21 -7.95 3.93
CA ALA A 51 3.16 -9.01 2.94
C ALA A 51 2.67 -10.34 3.55
N CYS A 52 1.99 -11.15 2.73
CA CYS A 52 1.49 -12.49 3.07
C CYS A 52 0.58 -12.50 4.30
N ASN A 53 -0.37 -11.56 4.37
CA ASN A 53 -1.41 -11.50 5.40
C ASN A 53 -2.79 -11.85 4.79
N ARG A 54 -3.87 -11.34 5.37
CA ARG A 54 -5.25 -11.55 4.91
C ARG A 54 -5.99 -10.24 4.73
N LEU A 55 -5.28 -9.17 4.38
CA LEU A 55 -5.87 -7.84 4.22
C LEU A 55 -6.88 -7.88 3.08
N GLU A 56 -8.15 -7.60 3.37
CA GLU A 56 -9.19 -7.51 2.33
C GLU A 56 -9.44 -6.07 1.87
N ASN A 57 -9.25 -5.12 2.79
CA ASN A 57 -9.53 -3.70 2.59
C ASN A 57 -8.49 -2.84 3.33
N ILE A 58 -8.21 -1.67 2.76
CA ILE A 58 -7.41 -0.63 3.40
C ILE A 58 -8.34 0.58 3.60
N THR A 59 -8.33 1.15 4.79
CA THR A 59 -9.21 2.28 5.09
C THR A 59 -8.66 3.59 4.54
N GLU A 60 -9.53 4.57 4.30
CA GLU A 60 -9.16 5.94 3.89
C GLU A 60 -8.26 6.67 4.91
N LYS A 61 -8.05 6.11 6.11
CA LYS A 61 -7.09 6.62 7.09
C LYS A 61 -5.64 6.45 6.64
N ILE A 62 -5.35 5.72 5.56
CA ILE A 62 -3.99 5.54 5.06
C ILE A 62 -3.28 6.88 4.75
N GLN A 63 -4.00 7.93 4.32
CA GLN A 63 -3.48 9.30 4.15
C GLN A 63 -2.75 9.85 5.38
N ALA A 64 -3.06 9.30 6.55
CA ALA A 64 -2.50 9.73 7.81
C ALA A 64 -0.98 9.44 7.91
N LEU A 65 -0.47 8.53 7.06
CA LEU A 65 0.93 8.11 6.96
C LEU A 65 1.66 8.93 5.89
N ALA A 66 1.68 10.25 6.03
CA ALA A 66 2.20 11.16 4.98
C ALA A 66 3.67 10.92 4.60
N ASP A 67 4.49 10.42 5.53
CA ASP A 67 5.91 10.11 5.30
C ASP A 67 6.14 8.70 4.73
N LEU A 68 5.08 7.94 4.43
CA LEU A 68 5.19 6.56 3.96
C LEU A 68 5.80 6.51 2.57
N LYS A 69 6.89 5.75 2.43
CA LYS A 69 7.67 5.60 1.19
C LYS A 69 7.57 4.21 0.59
N ILE A 70 7.51 3.19 1.44
CA ILE A 70 7.63 1.78 1.05
C ILE A 70 6.58 0.93 1.78
N PRO A 71 5.33 0.89 1.31
CA PRO A 71 4.33 -0.12 1.62
C PRO A 71 4.53 -1.41 0.80
N ILE A 72 4.67 -2.54 1.49
CA ILE A 72 4.67 -3.88 0.91
C ILE A 72 3.43 -4.62 1.42
N MET A 73 2.50 -4.93 0.53
CA MET A 73 1.21 -5.56 0.82
C MET A 73 0.94 -6.73 -0.14
N GLU A 74 2.00 -7.29 -0.72
CA GLU A 74 1.97 -8.46 -1.60
C GLU A 74 1.30 -9.66 -0.93
N GLY A 75 0.54 -10.45 -1.69
CA GLY A 75 0.00 -11.72 -1.19
C GLY A 75 -1.06 -11.52 -0.11
N ASN A 76 -2.01 -10.61 -0.36
CA ASN A 76 -3.18 -10.36 0.47
C ASN A 76 -4.46 -10.60 -0.37
N TYR A 77 -5.62 -10.15 0.11
CA TYR A 77 -6.91 -10.26 -0.58
C TYR A 77 -7.50 -8.87 -0.88
N ILE A 78 -6.65 -7.88 -1.15
CA ILE A 78 -7.08 -6.49 -1.33
C ILE A 78 -7.88 -6.37 -2.62
N HIS A 79 -9.12 -5.88 -2.53
CA HIS A 79 -10.01 -5.75 -3.70
C HIS A 79 -9.88 -4.40 -4.41
N SER A 80 -9.48 -3.37 -3.67
CA SER A 80 -9.25 -2.02 -4.17
C SER A 80 -8.35 -1.23 -3.23
N LEU A 81 -7.66 -0.23 -3.78
CA LEU A 81 -6.97 0.78 -2.99
C LEU A 81 -7.93 1.94 -2.68
N PRO A 82 -7.98 2.45 -1.44
CA PRO A 82 -8.78 3.62 -1.10
C PRO A 82 -8.28 4.87 -1.84
N ARG A 83 -9.17 5.81 -2.14
CA ARG A 83 -8.84 7.03 -2.90
C ARG A 83 -7.74 7.85 -2.24
N MET A 84 -7.73 7.84 -0.91
CA MET A 84 -6.74 8.54 -0.11
C MET A 84 -5.31 7.97 -0.20
N PHE A 85 -5.06 6.88 -0.94
CA PHE A 85 -3.70 6.54 -1.37
C PHE A 85 -3.07 7.65 -2.21
N GLY A 86 -3.84 8.38 -3.02
CA GLY A 86 -3.32 9.49 -3.84
C GLY A 86 -2.62 10.59 -3.03
N CYS A 87 -2.91 10.70 -1.72
CA CYS A 87 -2.28 11.65 -0.82
C CYS A 87 -0.86 11.25 -0.38
N LEU A 88 -0.43 10.00 -0.62
CA LEU A 88 0.88 9.49 -0.22
C LEU A 88 1.94 9.83 -1.26
N THR A 89 2.20 11.12 -1.45
CA THR A 89 3.05 11.63 -2.54
C THR A 89 4.53 11.27 -2.38
N GLU A 90 4.97 10.79 -1.22
CA GLU A 90 6.33 10.34 -0.94
C GLU A 90 6.57 8.85 -1.30
N LEU A 91 5.57 8.16 -1.85
CA LEU A 91 5.70 6.75 -2.22
C LEU A 91 6.76 6.53 -3.30
N GLU A 92 7.80 5.77 -2.94
CA GLU A 92 8.87 5.34 -3.83
C GLU A 92 8.65 3.89 -4.32
N LEU A 93 7.95 3.07 -3.53
CA LEU A 93 7.60 1.69 -3.87
C LEU A 93 6.23 1.36 -3.28
N LEU A 94 5.31 0.88 -4.10
CA LEU A 94 4.05 0.28 -3.65
C LEU A 94 3.96 -1.12 -4.24
N ASN A 95 4.03 -2.14 -3.39
CA ASN A 95 3.86 -3.52 -3.82
C ASN A 95 2.51 -4.06 -3.34
N VAL A 96 1.62 -4.30 -4.29
CA VAL A 96 0.29 -4.91 -4.11
C VAL A 96 0.12 -6.10 -5.07
N ASP A 97 1.22 -6.73 -5.49
CA ASP A 97 1.19 -7.95 -6.28
C ASP A 97 0.41 -9.05 -5.55
N TYR A 98 -0.16 -9.99 -6.31
CA TYR A 98 -0.89 -11.14 -5.75
C TYR A 98 -2.00 -10.72 -4.77
N ASN A 99 -2.90 -9.87 -5.25
CA ASN A 99 -4.11 -9.44 -4.57
C ASN A 99 -5.33 -9.62 -5.49
N GLU A 100 -6.49 -9.11 -5.10
CA GLU A 100 -7.77 -9.24 -5.82
C GLU A 100 -8.22 -7.90 -6.45
N ILE A 101 -7.26 -7.01 -6.78
CA ILE A 101 -7.55 -5.67 -7.28
C ILE A 101 -8.11 -5.76 -8.70
N GLN A 102 -9.35 -5.28 -8.87
CA GLN A 102 -10.01 -5.25 -10.17
C GLN A 102 -9.90 -3.88 -10.85
N ASN A 103 -9.83 -2.80 -10.08
CA ASN A 103 -9.82 -1.43 -10.57
C ASN A 103 -8.84 -0.57 -9.76
N ILE A 104 -8.42 0.54 -10.37
CA ILE A 104 -7.54 1.53 -9.77
C ILE A 104 -8.30 2.86 -9.72
N THR A 105 -8.29 3.54 -8.58
CA THR A 105 -8.97 4.83 -8.42
C THR A 105 -8.22 5.94 -9.16
N ALA A 106 -8.94 6.97 -9.63
CA ALA A 106 -8.36 8.08 -10.38
C ALA A 106 -7.21 8.75 -9.60
N GLU A 107 -7.37 8.91 -8.28
CA GLU A 107 -6.41 9.56 -7.39
C GLU A 107 -5.02 8.92 -7.38
N MET A 108 -4.88 7.67 -7.83
CA MET A 108 -3.57 7.00 -7.94
C MET A 108 -2.62 7.72 -8.92
N HIS A 109 -3.13 8.56 -9.83
CA HIS A 109 -2.29 9.41 -10.68
C HIS A 109 -1.51 10.47 -9.89
N GLN A 110 -1.84 10.71 -8.61
CA GLN A 110 -1.20 11.70 -7.75
C GLN A 110 0.09 11.18 -7.11
N LEU A 111 0.37 9.87 -7.22
CA LEU A 111 1.56 9.21 -6.68
C LEU A 111 2.79 9.47 -7.57
N THR A 112 3.14 10.73 -7.76
CA THR A 112 4.16 11.18 -8.72
C THR A 112 5.58 10.74 -8.39
N SER A 113 5.85 10.30 -7.15
CA SER A 113 7.15 9.75 -6.74
C SER A 113 7.35 8.28 -7.18
N LEU A 114 6.29 7.57 -7.57
CA LEU A 114 6.41 6.26 -8.19
C LEU A 114 6.93 6.42 -9.62
N GLY A 115 8.15 5.94 -9.87
CA GLY A 115 8.83 6.21 -11.15
C GLY A 115 8.48 5.26 -12.30
N LYS A 116 8.01 4.05 -12.01
CA LYS A 116 7.76 3.02 -13.03
C LYS A 116 6.78 1.95 -12.55
N LEU A 117 6.24 1.19 -13.50
CA LEU A 117 5.76 -0.16 -13.19
C LEU A 117 6.98 -1.04 -12.94
N ALA A 118 6.93 -1.81 -11.88
CA ALA A 118 8.00 -2.67 -11.46
C ALA A 118 7.53 -4.14 -11.48
N CYS A 119 8.44 -5.03 -11.84
CA CYS A 119 8.18 -6.47 -11.93
C CYS A 119 9.20 -7.30 -11.13
N HIS A 120 10.28 -6.67 -10.66
CA HIS A 120 11.33 -7.33 -9.91
C HIS A 120 11.26 -6.87 -8.45
N PRO A 121 11.21 -7.76 -7.43
CA PRO A 121 10.96 -7.37 -6.03
C PRO A 121 11.89 -6.30 -5.44
N LEU A 122 13.10 -6.13 -6.00
CA LEU A 122 14.07 -5.12 -5.58
C LEU A 122 13.89 -3.75 -6.25
N ASP A 123 13.02 -3.64 -7.24
CA ASP A 123 12.77 -2.39 -7.95
C ASP A 123 11.82 -1.48 -7.17
N LYS A 124 12.15 -0.19 -7.15
CA LYS A 124 11.20 0.87 -6.79
C LYS A 124 10.16 1.04 -7.89
N GLY A 125 8.97 1.50 -7.51
CA GLY A 125 7.83 1.66 -8.41
C GLY A 125 6.56 0.96 -7.94
N LEU A 126 5.58 0.90 -8.83
CA LEU A 126 4.30 0.22 -8.61
C LEU A 126 4.40 -1.24 -9.06
N HIS A 127 4.27 -2.16 -8.12
CA HIS A 127 4.03 -3.58 -8.39
C HIS A 127 2.55 -3.85 -8.16
N ILE A 128 1.82 -4.15 -9.24
CA ILE A 128 0.37 -4.44 -9.23
C ILE A 128 0.03 -5.65 -10.12
N MET A 129 1.05 -6.41 -10.50
CA MET A 129 0.90 -7.62 -11.30
C MET A 129 0.16 -8.69 -10.49
N TYR A 130 -0.33 -9.72 -11.19
CA TYR A 130 -1.05 -10.84 -10.55
C TYR A 130 -2.28 -10.41 -9.76
N ASN A 131 -2.99 -9.39 -10.25
CA ASN A 131 -4.30 -8.96 -9.80
C ASN A 131 -5.32 -9.19 -10.94
N PRO A 132 -6.61 -9.47 -10.64
CA PRO A 132 -7.67 -9.64 -11.63
C PRO A 132 -8.14 -8.29 -12.23
N LEU A 133 -7.19 -7.49 -12.71
CA LEU A 133 -7.44 -6.15 -13.25
C LEU A 133 -8.41 -6.21 -14.43
N SER A 134 -9.47 -5.42 -14.32
CA SER A 134 -10.50 -5.31 -15.34
C SER A 134 -10.03 -4.44 -16.51
N LYS A 135 -10.72 -4.54 -17.64
CA LYS A 135 -10.53 -3.61 -18.75
C LYS A 135 -11.21 -2.26 -18.42
N PRO A 136 -10.62 -1.12 -18.80
CA PRO A 136 -9.44 -0.99 -19.67
C PRO A 136 -8.10 -0.93 -18.91
N ILE A 137 -8.10 -0.91 -17.57
CA ILE A 137 -6.87 -0.74 -16.75
C ILE A 137 -5.78 -1.73 -17.15
N LYS A 138 -6.15 -3.00 -17.36
CA LYS A 138 -5.20 -4.02 -17.81
C LYS A 138 -4.46 -3.65 -19.10
N GLU A 139 -5.16 -3.07 -20.08
CA GLU A 139 -4.58 -2.70 -21.39
C GLU A 139 -3.78 -1.40 -21.28
N VAL A 140 -4.24 -0.47 -20.44
CA VAL A 140 -3.55 0.80 -20.19
C VAL A 140 -2.17 0.55 -19.56
N LEU A 141 -2.04 -0.47 -18.71
CA LEU A 141 -0.77 -0.86 -18.09
C LEU A 141 0.30 -1.31 -19.11
N ASP A 142 -0.09 -1.77 -20.30
CA ASP A 142 0.87 -2.08 -21.38
C ASP A 142 1.64 -0.82 -21.84
N GLY A 143 1.05 0.36 -21.63
CA GLY A 143 1.68 1.67 -21.85
C GLY A 143 2.58 2.15 -20.68
N GLY A 144 2.79 1.32 -19.66
CA GLY A 144 3.57 1.67 -18.47
C GLY A 144 2.84 2.58 -17.49
N LEU A 145 3.56 3.00 -16.44
CA LEU A 145 2.97 3.79 -15.35
C LEU A 145 2.47 5.17 -15.83
N GLN A 146 3.20 5.80 -16.75
CA GLN A 146 2.79 7.08 -17.30
C GLN A 146 1.52 6.95 -18.15
N GLY A 147 1.37 5.85 -18.90
CA GLY A 147 0.15 5.53 -19.63
C GLY A 147 -1.05 5.41 -18.69
N LEU A 148 -0.86 4.67 -17.58
CA LEU A 148 -1.85 4.58 -16.50
C LEU A 148 -2.22 5.94 -15.94
N TYR A 149 -1.26 6.76 -15.55
CA TYR A 149 -1.54 8.06 -14.95
C TYR A 149 -2.24 9.01 -15.91
N ASN A 150 -1.89 9.00 -17.19
CA ASN A 150 -2.59 9.80 -18.20
C ASN A 150 -4.06 9.36 -18.34
N TYR A 151 -4.31 8.06 -18.34
CA TYR A 151 -5.67 7.52 -18.38
C TYR A 151 -6.49 7.92 -17.13
N LEU A 152 -5.93 7.73 -15.94
CA LEU A 152 -6.58 8.06 -14.67
C LEU A 152 -6.79 9.56 -14.47
N LYS A 153 -6.00 10.42 -15.10
CA LYS A 153 -6.19 11.88 -15.05
C LYS A 153 -7.33 12.35 -15.97
N ALA A 154 -7.66 11.55 -16.97
CA ALA A 154 -8.66 11.89 -17.99
C ALA A 154 -10.06 11.33 -17.68
N ASN A 155 -10.20 10.43 -16.69
CA ASN A 155 -11.42 9.73 -16.34
C ASN A 155 -11.62 9.73 -14.82
#